data_AF-A0A7C3B4I3-F1
#
_entry.id   AF-A0A7C3B4I3-F1
#
_cell.length_a   1.000
_cell.length_b   1.000
_cell.length_c   1.000
_cell.angle_alpha   90.00
_cell.angle_beta   90.00
_cell.angle_gamma   90.00
#
_symmetry.space_group_name_H-M   'P 1'
#
loop_
_entity.id
_entity.type
_entity.pdbx_description
1 polymer ?
#
loop_
_entity_poly.entity_id
_entity_poly.type
_entity_poly.pdbx_seq_one_letter_code
_entity_poly.pdbx_strand_id
1 'polypeptide(L)'
;MIRFTLGSMPNVNGFYIYDLLEITPLIDNIGIYAFSHPGIVGTNVLAYHGEKISTIKYFVGRENPTIDTMYALEPGHFTDERTPVINPFYHPENYLLHRIDIDYSTVEWIQNAEYPEGRPIFSNPNGSAHILSEKVPRMWGKRYYSIALTQALLDNGALSQESWPEDLATPVETAANWPFRTIVNNYPLIGQKLPDLKVMLVFAADDHVQSALDKPHIHQAYDGFHHTAGLWTRLNPDLVYIHAFVGKKSGEAFTNNSANVEPNDWMNARDWGYQGKFGSSLSTQMVPLAALSEMMDRIQFDNWKDNLDTVIYDYIP
;
A
#
# COMPACT_ATOMS: atom_id res chain seq x y z
N MET A 1 14.86 16.25 -0.67
CA MET A 1 13.72 16.46 0.26
C MET A 1 13.99 15.81 1.61
N ILE A 2 14.02 14.48 1.75
CA ILE A 2 14.18 13.81 3.07
C ILE A 2 15.41 14.33 3.84
N ARG A 3 16.59 14.36 3.20
CA ARG A 3 17.81 14.90 3.80
C ARG A 3 17.70 16.38 4.22
N PHE A 4 16.88 17.17 3.54
CA PHE A 4 16.60 18.55 3.91
C PHE A 4 15.69 18.62 5.15
N THR A 5 14.65 17.80 5.20
CA THR A 5 13.79 17.65 6.39
C THR A 5 14.60 17.22 7.61
N LEU A 6 15.56 16.31 7.44
CA LEU A 6 16.50 15.87 8.47
C LEU A 6 17.51 16.96 8.90
N GLY A 7 17.48 18.16 8.32
CA GLY A 7 18.50 19.19 8.57
C GLY A 7 19.90 18.83 8.08
N SER A 8 20.05 17.74 7.31
CA SER A 8 21.35 17.19 6.87
C SER A 8 21.83 17.75 5.52
N MET A 9 21.00 18.54 4.83
CA MET A 9 21.30 19.13 3.53
C MET A 9 20.49 20.42 3.35
N PRO A 10 21.07 21.52 2.85
CA PRO A 10 20.31 22.71 2.54
C PRO A 10 19.44 22.54 1.29
N ASN A 11 18.49 23.45 1.10
CA ASN A 11 17.78 23.62 -0.17
C ASN A 11 18.70 24.21 -1.26
N VAL A 12 18.15 24.43 -2.45
CA VAL A 12 18.89 24.97 -3.61
C VAL A 12 19.45 26.39 -3.38
N ASN A 13 18.96 27.12 -2.37
CA ASN A 13 19.40 28.46 -2.02
C ASN A 13 20.36 28.47 -0.81
N GLY A 14 20.76 27.31 -0.30
CA GLY A 14 21.69 27.21 0.83
C GLY A 14 21.04 27.25 2.22
N PHE A 15 19.71 27.31 2.31
CA PHE A 15 18.99 27.33 3.59
C PHE A 15 18.66 25.91 4.07
N TYR A 16 18.88 25.65 5.36
CA TYR A 16 18.38 24.45 6.05
C TYR A 16 16.94 24.64 6.51
N ILE A 17 16.28 23.54 6.91
CA ILE A 17 14.88 23.60 7.37
C ILE A 17 14.69 24.54 8.57
N TYR A 18 15.65 24.60 9.49
CA TYR A 18 15.60 25.49 10.65
C TYR A 18 15.85 26.96 10.31
N ASP A 19 16.38 27.27 9.12
CA ASP A 19 16.51 28.66 8.65
C ASP A 19 15.19 29.20 8.07
N LEU A 20 14.23 28.31 7.77
CA LEU A 20 13.02 28.62 7.02
C LEU A 20 11.74 28.55 7.86
N LEU A 21 11.83 28.05 9.09
CA LEU A 21 10.70 27.88 9.99
C LEU A 21 10.85 28.81 11.20
N GLU A 22 9.73 29.39 11.64
CA GLU A 22 9.68 30.20 12.86
C GLU A 22 9.77 29.35 14.14
N ILE A 23 9.56 28.04 14.00
CA ILE A 23 9.67 27.05 15.07
C ILE A 23 10.90 26.18 14.86
N THR A 24 11.50 25.69 15.94
CA THR A 24 12.56 24.69 15.85
C THR A 24 11.95 23.33 15.50
N PRO A 25 12.21 22.77 14.30
CA PRO A 25 11.70 21.45 13.94
C PRO A 25 12.41 20.35 14.73
N LEU A 26 11.69 19.31 15.10
CA LEU A 26 12.25 18.08 15.70
C LEU A 26 12.91 17.22 14.62
N ILE A 27 14.16 17.54 14.28
CA ILE A 27 14.91 16.88 13.21
C ILE A 27 15.38 15.45 13.56
N ASP A 28 15.20 15.03 14.80
CA ASP A 28 15.48 13.70 15.33
C ASP A 28 14.21 12.81 15.46
N ASN A 29 13.03 13.38 15.22
CA ASN A 29 11.73 12.70 15.20
C ASN A 29 11.05 12.86 13.84
N ILE A 30 11.63 12.23 12.82
CA ILE A 30 11.14 12.31 11.44
C ILE A 30 10.75 10.92 10.95
N GLY A 31 9.57 10.82 10.33
CA GLY A 31 9.16 9.65 9.60
C GLY A 31 8.64 9.95 8.19
N ILE A 32 8.22 8.89 7.51
CA ILE A 32 7.68 8.94 6.14
C ILE A 32 6.23 8.47 6.18
N TYR A 33 5.32 9.29 5.66
CA TYR A 33 3.95 8.88 5.34
C TYR A 33 3.82 8.66 3.84
N ALA A 34 3.18 7.56 3.44
CA ALA A 34 2.89 7.31 2.04
C ALA A 34 1.56 6.56 1.86
N PHE A 35 0.73 7.02 0.93
CA PHE A 35 -0.55 6.40 0.60
C PHE A 35 -0.57 5.92 -0.84
N SER A 36 -1.07 4.71 -1.11
CA SER A 36 -1.15 4.12 -2.44
C SER A 36 0.25 3.99 -3.09
N HIS A 37 0.40 4.39 -4.36
CA HIS A 37 1.61 4.22 -5.16
C HIS A 37 2.89 4.86 -4.56
N PRO A 38 2.84 6.06 -3.93
CA PRO A 38 3.95 6.60 -3.16
C PRO A 38 4.59 5.66 -2.14
N GLY A 39 3.86 4.68 -1.62
CA GLY A 39 4.39 3.70 -0.66
C GLY A 39 5.56 2.90 -1.21
N ILE A 40 5.51 2.55 -2.49
CA ILE A 40 6.61 1.87 -3.19
C ILE A 40 7.86 2.74 -3.24
N VAL A 41 7.68 4.02 -3.55
CA VAL A 41 8.79 4.97 -3.56
C VAL A 41 9.39 5.09 -2.16
N GLY A 42 8.55 5.14 -1.12
CA GLY A 42 8.96 5.10 0.28
C GLY A 42 9.79 3.85 0.60
N THR A 43 9.27 2.66 0.32
CA THR A 43 9.96 1.38 0.56
C THR A 43 11.28 1.28 -0.21
N ASN A 44 11.32 1.69 -1.47
CA ASN A 44 12.55 1.72 -2.26
C ASN A 44 13.60 2.69 -1.69
N VAL A 45 13.16 3.87 -1.24
CA VAL A 45 14.06 4.83 -0.59
C VAL A 45 14.63 4.27 0.70
N LEU A 46 13.82 3.63 1.54
CA LEU A 46 14.28 2.97 2.76
C LEU A 46 15.30 1.87 2.43
N ALA A 47 15.01 1.01 1.45
CA ALA A 47 15.86 -0.12 1.09
C ALA A 47 17.18 0.27 0.42
N TYR A 48 17.16 1.22 -0.51
CA TYR A 48 18.34 1.59 -1.30
C TYR A 48 19.13 2.75 -0.71
N HIS A 49 18.50 3.58 0.14
CA HIS A 49 19.12 4.77 0.71
C HIS A 49 19.11 4.82 2.23
N GLY A 50 18.64 3.79 2.94
CA GLY A 50 18.54 3.75 4.41
C GLY A 50 19.77 4.27 5.15
N GLU A 51 20.98 3.88 4.75
CA GLU A 51 22.24 4.36 5.35
C GLU A 51 22.41 5.90 5.31
N LYS A 52 21.85 6.56 4.29
CA LYS A 52 21.92 8.04 4.13
C LYS A 52 20.80 8.77 4.86
N ILE A 53 19.83 8.03 5.40
CA ILE A 53 18.64 8.53 6.09
C ILE A 53 18.39 7.75 7.39
N SER A 54 19.45 7.25 8.03
CA SER A 54 19.38 6.38 9.20
C SER A 54 18.72 7.02 10.43
N THR A 55 18.52 8.34 10.40
CA THR A 55 17.78 9.09 11.41
C THR A 55 16.26 9.06 11.19
N ILE A 56 15.76 8.51 10.08
CA ILE A 56 14.33 8.24 9.91
C ILE A 56 13.89 7.19 10.92
N LYS A 57 12.86 7.55 11.67
CA LYS A 57 12.40 6.81 12.84
C LYS A 57 11.23 5.89 12.57
N TYR A 58 10.36 6.28 11.64
CA TYR A 58 9.18 5.51 11.33
C TYR A 58 8.71 5.63 9.88
N PHE A 59 7.98 4.61 9.43
CA PHE A 59 7.26 4.58 8.18
C PHE A 59 5.78 4.28 8.45
N VAL A 60 4.90 5.15 7.97
CA VAL A 60 3.45 4.93 7.95
C VAL A 60 3.02 4.71 6.50
N GLY A 61 2.76 3.46 6.17
CA GLY A 61 2.27 3.05 4.85
C GLY A 61 0.76 2.88 4.88
N ARG A 62 0.03 3.56 4.01
CA ARG A 62 -1.42 3.40 3.88
C ARG A 62 -1.78 2.72 2.57
N GLU A 63 -2.33 1.52 2.65
CA GLU A 63 -2.88 0.75 1.52
C GLU A 63 -1.96 0.77 0.28
N ASN A 64 -0.67 0.52 0.51
CA ASN A 64 0.34 0.59 -0.55
C ASN A 64 0.38 -0.75 -1.31
N PRO A 65 0.32 -0.76 -2.65
CA PRO A 65 0.57 -1.98 -3.40
C PRO A 65 2.02 -2.43 -3.23
N THR A 66 2.25 -3.74 -3.33
CA THR A 66 3.54 -4.39 -3.05
C THR A 66 4.18 -5.02 -4.29
N ILE A 67 3.35 -5.47 -5.22
CA ILE A 67 3.74 -6.11 -6.48
C ILE A 67 2.84 -5.61 -7.63
N ASP A 68 3.30 -5.78 -8.86
CA ASP A 68 2.62 -5.40 -10.12
C ASP A 68 1.14 -5.81 -10.20
N THR A 69 0.81 -7.00 -9.73
CA THR A 69 -0.54 -7.57 -9.76
C THR A 69 -1.51 -6.77 -8.87
N MET A 70 -1.00 -6.16 -7.78
CA MET A 70 -1.77 -5.26 -6.91
C MET A 70 -2.02 -3.90 -7.57
N TYR A 71 -1.06 -3.43 -8.37
CA TYR A 71 -1.21 -2.15 -9.06
C TYR A 71 -2.33 -2.19 -10.11
N ALA A 72 -2.41 -3.30 -10.84
CA ALA A 72 -3.41 -3.52 -11.87
C ALA A 72 -4.76 -4.00 -11.32
N LEU A 73 -4.90 -4.09 -9.99
CA LEU A 73 -6.13 -4.48 -9.28
C LEU A 73 -6.65 -5.86 -9.69
N GLU A 74 -5.74 -6.77 -10.03
CA GLU A 74 -6.10 -8.06 -10.65
C GLU A 74 -6.80 -9.04 -9.70
N PRO A 75 -6.54 -9.07 -8.38
CA PRO A 75 -7.33 -9.90 -7.46
C PRO A 75 -8.77 -9.41 -7.24
N GLY A 76 -9.03 -8.14 -7.54
CA GLY A 76 -10.32 -7.51 -7.30
C GLY A 76 -10.22 -6.00 -7.14
N HIS A 77 -11.32 -5.35 -7.47
CA HIS A 77 -11.47 -3.90 -7.39
C HIS A 77 -12.86 -3.49 -6.89
N PHE A 78 -13.05 -2.19 -6.62
CA PHE A 78 -14.38 -1.62 -6.39
C PHE A 78 -14.92 -0.92 -7.65
N THR A 79 -16.22 -1.10 -7.93
CA THR A 79 -16.95 -0.28 -8.91
C THR A 79 -17.03 1.19 -8.45
N ASP A 80 -17.52 2.07 -9.31
CA ASP A 80 -17.72 3.48 -8.95
C ASP A 80 -18.79 3.66 -7.87
N GLU A 81 -19.78 2.76 -7.82
CA GLU A 81 -20.78 2.66 -6.75
C GLU A 81 -20.23 2.00 -5.47
N ARG A 82 -18.93 1.69 -5.42
CA ARG A 82 -18.26 1.04 -4.29
C ARG A 82 -18.75 -0.38 -4.01
N THR A 83 -19.22 -1.09 -5.03
CA THR A 83 -19.50 -2.52 -4.92
C THR A 83 -18.21 -3.31 -5.13
N PRO A 84 -17.86 -4.29 -4.25
CA PRO A 84 -16.67 -5.10 -4.45
C PRO A 84 -16.86 -6.06 -5.62
N VAL A 85 -15.88 -6.09 -6.51
CA VAL A 85 -15.73 -7.07 -7.59
C VAL A 85 -14.55 -7.95 -7.23
N ILE A 86 -14.80 -9.24 -7.00
CA ILE A 86 -13.75 -10.22 -6.68
C ILE A 86 -13.37 -10.97 -7.95
N ASN A 87 -12.06 -11.18 -8.18
CA ASN A 87 -11.61 -12.04 -9.26
C ASN A 87 -11.76 -13.51 -8.84
N PRO A 88 -12.63 -14.31 -9.48
CA PRO A 88 -12.82 -15.72 -9.12
C PRO A 88 -11.62 -16.62 -9.47
N PHE A 89 -10.65 -16.11 -10.23
CA PHE A 89 -9.41 -16.81 -10.59
C PHE A 89 -8.26 -16.48 -9.63
N TYR A 90 -8.51 -15.64 -8.61
CA TYR A 90 -7.56 -15.37 -7.53
C TYR A 90 -7.69 -16.42 -6.42
N HIS A 91 -6.57 -17.02 -6.03
CA HIS A 91 -6.44 -18.10 -5.06
C HIS A 91 -5.71 -17.63 -3.80
N PRO A 92 -6.40 -16.95 -2.85
CA PRO A 92 -5.78 -16.44 -1.63
C PRO A 92 -5.18 -17.53 -0.74
N GLU A 93 -5.66 -18.76 -0.84
CA GLU A 93 -5.13 -19.93 -0.13
C GLU A 93 -3.69 -20.29 -0.53
N ASN A 94 -3.24 -19.85 -1.72
CA ASN A 94 -1.91 -20.09 -2.26
C ASN A 94 -0.96 -18.90 -2.04
N TYR A 95 -1.28 -18.03 -1.07
CA TYR A 95 -0.50 -16.85 -0.74
C TYR A 95 0.99 -17.15 -0.51
N LEU A 96 1.85 -16.31 -1.10
CA LEU A 96 3.28 -16.24 -0.82
C LEU A 96 3.72 -14.77 -0.70
N LEU A 97 4.70 -14.48 0.15
CA LEU A 97 5.26 -13.13 0.31
C LEU A 97 5.64 -12.47 -1.02
N HIS A 98 6.18 -13.24 -1.95
CA HIS A 98 6.71 -12.72 -3.22
C HIS A 98 5.76 -12.94 -4.42
N ARG A 99 4.60 -13.54 -4.20
CA ARG A 99 3.67 -13.91 -5.28
C ARG A 99 2.25 -14.03 -4.76
N ILE A 100 1.31 -13.47 -5.50
CA ILE A 100 -0.10 -13.81 -5.37
C ILE A 100 -0.50 -14.72 -6.51
N ASP A 101 -1.42 -15.64 -6.25
CA ASP A 101 -1.76 -16.69 -7.20
C ASP A 101 -3.05 -16.36 -7.95
N ILE A 102 -2.94 -16.07 -9.24
CA ILE A 102 -4.07 -15.84 -10.14
C ILE A 102 -3.90 -16.79 -11.33
N ASP A 103 -4.96 -17.53 -11.66
CA ASP A 103 -5.00 -18.37 -12.86
C ASP A 103 -5.29 -17.51 -14.10
N TYR A 104 -4.26 -17.25 -14.91
CA TYR A 104 -4.36 -16.49 -16.15
C TYR A 104 -4.65 -17.36 -17.39
N SER A 105 -4.92 -18.66 -17.23
CA SER A 105 -5.10 -19.60 -18.36
C SER A 105 -6.30 -19.29 -19.25
N THR A 106 -7.26 -18.50 -18.75
CA THR A 106 -8.49 -18.11 -19.46
C THR A 106 -8.51 -16.63 -19.84
N VAL A 107 -7.38 -15.93 -19.73
CA VAL A 107 -7.31 -14.51 -20.09
C VAL A 107 -7.51 -14.34 -21.60
N GLU A 108 -8.46 -13.47 -21.95
CA GLU A 108 -8.79 -13.04 -23.30
C GLU A 108 -8.76 -11.50 -23.40
N TRP A 109 -9.00 -10.96 -24.60
CA TRP A 109 -9.09 -9.53 -24.88
C TRP A 109 -10.46 -9.18 -25.43
N ILE A 110 -11.21 -8.33 -24.75
CA ILE A 110 -12.48 -7.77 -25.25
C ILE A 110 -12.23 -6.39 -25.84
N GLN A 111 -12.69 -6.12 -27.06
CA GLN A 111 -12.74 -4.77 -27.62
C GLN A 111 -14.03 -4.61 -28.44
N ASN A 112 -14.92 -3.73 -27.98
CA ASN A 112 -16.24 -3.53 -28.59
C ASN A 112 -16.78 -2.10 -28.28
N ALA A 113 -18.06 -1.84 -28.56
CA ALA A 113 -18.66 -0.52 -28.32
C ALA A 113 -18.67 -0.09 -26.85
N GLU A 114 -18.72 -1.04 -25.92
CA GLU A 114 -18.66 -0.79 -24.47
C GLU A 114 -17.21 -0.64 -23.98
N TYR A 115 -16.27 -1.36 -24.62
CA TYR A 115 -14.84 -1.35 -24.31
C TYR A 115 -14.02 -0.94 -25.55
N PRO A 116 -14.08 0.33 -25.99
CA PRO A 116 -13.47 0.75 -27.25
C PRO A 116 -11.93 0.69 -27.24
N GLU A 117 -11.29 0.95 -26.10
CA GLU A 117 -9.84 0.79 -25.90
C GLU A 117 -9.43 -0.67 -25.69
N GLY A 118 -10.40 -1.57 -25.55
CA GLY A 118 -10.23 -2.97 -25.19
C GLY A 118 -9.74 -3.22 -23.76
N ARG A 119 -9.95 -4.43 -23.23
CA ARG A 119 -9.57 -4.83 -21.86
C ARG A 119 -9.26 -6.33 -21.77
N PRO A 120 -8.39 -6.74 -20.82
CA PRO A 120 -8.30 -8.14 -20.46
C PRO A 120 -9.57 -8.59 -19.74
N ILE A 121 -10.02 -9.80 -20.06
CA ILE A 121 -11.10 -10.49 -19.38
C ILE A 121 -10.64 -11.88 -19.00
N PHE A 122 -11.19 -12.46 -17.94
CA PHE A 122 -11.05 -13.88 -17.66
C PHE A 122 -12.33 -14.58 -18.08
N SER A 123 -12.24 -15.45 -19.08
CA SER A 123 -13.36 -16.26 -19.55
C SER A 123 -13.73 -17.29 -18.49
N ASN A 124 -15.01 -17.31 -18.10
CA ASN A 124 -15.55 -18.27 -17.15
C ASN A 124 -16.56 -19.19 -17.84
N PRO A 125 -16.21 -20.45 -18.14
CA PRO A 125 -17.13 -21.39 -18.78
C PRO A 125 -18.44 -21.62 -18.01
N ASN A 126 -18.41 -21.41 -16.69
CA ASN A 126 -19.49 -21.72 -15.77
C ASN A 126 -20.24 -20.47 -15.27
N GLY A 127 -19.96 -19.29 -15.82
CA GLY A 127 -20.53 -18.03 -15.34
C GLY A 127 -20.24 -16.83 -16.23
N SER A 128 -20.41 -15.64 -15.69
CA SER A 128 -20.02 -14.40 -16.38
C SER A 128 -18.50 -14.26 -16.40
N ALA A 129 -17.96 -13.76 -17.52
CA ALA A 129 -16.56 -13.38 -17.60
C ALA A 129 -16.22 -12.32 -16.54
N HIS A 130 -15.02 -12.40 -15.97
CA HIS A 130 -14.51 -11.37 -15.07
C HIS A 130 -13.78 -10.31 -15.89
N ILE A 131 -14.34 -9.10 -15.96
CA ILE A 131 -13.74 -7.99 -16.69
C ILE A 131 -12.84 -7.21 -15.74
N LEU A 132 -11.58 -7.00 -16.12
CA LEU A 132 -10.68 -6.20 -15.30
C LEU A 132 -11.03 -4.71 -15.28
N SER A 133 -10.65 -4.08 -14.18
CA SER A 133 -10.81 -2.65 -13.96
C SER A 133 -10.12 -1.81 -15.04
N GLU A 134 -10.68 -0.64 -15.35
CA GLU A 134 -9.96 0.40 -16.11
C GLU A 134 -8.98 1.21 -15.27
N LYS A 135 -9.04 1.07 -13.94
CA LYS A 135 -8.20 1.81 -12.99
C LYS A 135 -6.82 1.17 -12.88
N VAL A 136 -6.17 1.04 -14.04
CA VAL A 136 -4.83 0.47 -14.18
C VAL A 136 -3.78 1.57 -14.28
N PRO A 137 -2.53 1.29 -13.88
CA PRO A 137 -1.44 2.25 -14.02
C PRO A 137 -1.26 2.67 -15.48
N ARG A 138 -1.24 3.99 -15.70
CA ARG A 138 -0.81 4.58 -16.96
C ARG A 138 0.58 5.18 -16.80
N MET A 139 1.56 4.62 -17.51
CA MET A 139 2.95 5.05 -17.48
C MET A 139 3.45 5.22 -18.92
N TRP A 140 4.20 6.29 -19.20
CA TRP A 140 4.74 6.56 -20.54
C TRP A 140 3.70 6.49 -21.68
N GLY A 141 2.44 6.89 -21.40
CA GLY A 141 1.34 6.85 -22.36
C GLY A 141 0.66 5.49 -22.54
N LYS A 142 1.08 4.44 -21.83
CA LYS A 142 0.53 3.08 -21.94
C LYS A 142 -0.09 2.59 -20.63
N ARG A 143 -1.07 1.69 -20.73
CA ARG A 143 -1.64 0.89 -19.65
C ARG A 143 -0.70 -0.26 -19.32
N TYR A 144 -0.48 -0.52 -18.04
CA TYR A 144 0.36 -1.61 -17.55
C TYR A 144 -0.44 -2.56 -16.65
N TYR A 145 -0.59 -3.80 -17.11
CA TYR A 145 -1.03 -4.93 -16.27
C TYR A 145 0.20 -5.67 -15.73
N SER A 146 0.01 -6.64 -14.84
CA SER A 146 1.08 -7.48 -14.31
C SER A 146 1.89 -8.15 -15.42
N ILE A 147 3.14 -8.51 -15.10
CA ILE A 147 4.01 -9.25 -16.03
C ILE A 147 3.30 -10.53 -16.48
N ALA A 148 2.71 -11.27 -15.54
CA ALA A 148 2.07 -12.56 -15.80
C ALA A 148 0.83 -12.41 -16.70
N LEU A 149 -0.07 -11.47 -16.40
CA LEU A 149 -1.25 -11.23 -17.23
C LEU A 149 -0.88 -10.79 -18.64
N THR A 150 0.06 -9.85 -18.75
CA THR A 150 0.48 -9.31 -20.06
C THR A 150 1.10 -10.40 -20.92
N GLN A 151 1.89 -11.30 -20.34
CA GLN A 151 2.41 -12.46 -21.04
C GLN A 151 1.29 -13.45 -21.42
N ALA A 152 0.33 -13.69 -20.53
CA ALA A 152 -0.80 -14.59 -20.80
C ALA A 152 -1.67 -14.11 -21.98
N LEU A 153 -1.86 -12.80 -22.17
CA LEU A 153 -2.55 -12.27 -23.36
C LEU A 153 -1.90 -12.73 -24.68
N LEU A 154 -0.56 -12.82 -24.71
CA LEU A 154 0.18 -13.31 -25.86
C LEU A 154 0.12 -14.84 -25.95
N ASP A 155 0.38 -15.53 -24.83
CA ASP A 155 0.47 -17.00 -24.78
C ASP A 155 -0.87 -17.67 -25.10
N ASN A 156 -1.98 -17.08 -24.67
CA ASN A 156 -3.34 -17.56 -24.95
C ASN A 156 -3.81 -17.20 -26.37
N GLY A 157 -3.03 -16.42 -27.13
CA GLY A 157 -3.42 -15.92 -28.44
C GLY A 157 -4.54 -14.87 -28.41
N ALA A 158 -4.82 -14.29 -27.24
CA ALA A 158 -5.81 -13.22 -27.08
C ALA A 158 -5.39 -11.94 -27.82
N LEU A 159 -4.08 -11.67 -27.88
CA LEU A 159 -3.45 -10.66 -28.70
C LEU A 159 -2.24 -11.25 -29.42
N SER A 160 -1.99 -10.81 -30.66
CA SER A 160 -0.74 -11.07 -31.37
C SER A 160 0.16 -9.84 -31.33
N GLN A 161 1.42 -9.98 -31.76
CA GLN A 161 2.33 -8.82 -31.92
C GLN A 161 1.79 -7.80 -32.92
N GLU A 162 1.03 -8.23 -33.92
CA GLU A 162 0.45 -7.37 -34.96
C GLU A 162 -0.82 -6.67 -34.48
N SER A 163 -1.60 -7.30 -33.60
CA SER A 163 -2.85 -6.76 -33.07
C SER A 163 -2.69 -6.08 -31.71
N TRP A 164 -1.45 -5.88 -31.24
CA TRP A 164 -1.19 -5.33 -29.92
C TRP A 164 -1.59 -3.85 -29.86
N PRO A 165 -2.46 -3.42 -28.91
CA PRO A 165 -2.85 -2.02 -28.80
C PRO A 165 -1.66 -1.10 -28.52
N GLU A 166 -1.57 0.03 -29.23
CA GLU A 166 -0.48 1.00 -29.06
C GLU A 166 -0.42 1.57 -27.63
N ASP A 167 -1.57 1.64 -26.95
CA ASP A 167 -1.70 2.15 -25.59
C ASP A 167 -1.56 1.04 -24.52
N LEU A 168 -1.20 -0.19 -24.89
CA LEU A 168 -0.96 -1.30 -23.95
C LEU A 168 0.54 -1.62 -23.92
N ALA A 169 1.12 -1.68 -22.73
CA ALA A 169 2.50 -2.12 -22.57
C ALA A 169 2.66 -3.57 -23.05
N THR A 170 3.66 -3.82 -23.89
CA THR A 170 4.04 -5.17 -24.37
C THR A 170 4.65 -6.01 -23.24
N PRO A 171 4.74 -7.35 -23.38
CA PRO A 171 5.41 -8.19 -22.40
C PRO A 171 6.85 -7.78 -22.10
N VAL A 172 7.57 -7.26 -23.11
CA VAL A 172 8.94 -6.75 -22.94
C VAL A 172 8.94 -5.47 -22.11
N GLU A 173 8.01 -4.55 -22.38
CA GLU A 173 7.88 -3.31 -21.63
C GLU A 173 7.44 -3.55 -20.19
N THR A 174 6.50 -4.45 -19.93
CA THR A 174 6.08 -4.78 -18.56
C THR A 174 7.20 -5.45 -17.78
N ALA A 175 7.90 -6.42 -18.37
CA ALA A 175 9.04 -7.09 -17.74
C ALA A 175 10.20 -6.12 -17.44
N ALA A 176 10.42 -5.09 -18.25
CA ALA A 176 11.45 -4.09 -18.01
C ALA A 176 11.07 -3.07 -16.91
N ASN A 177 9.78 -2.78 -16.73
CA ASN A 177 9.33 -1.68 -15.88
C ASN A 177 8.75 -2.10 -14.53
N TRP A 178 8.24 -3.33 -14.39
CA TRP A 178 7.72 -3.78 -13.10
C TRP A 178 8.78 -4.06 -12.04
N PRO A 179 9.98 -4.60 -12.33
CA PRO A 179 10.95 -4.98 -11.30
C PRO A 179 11.32 -3.84 -10.32
N PHE A 180 11.41 -2.59 -10.78
CA PHE A 180 11.72 -1.46 -9.88
C PHE A 180 10.55 -1.03 -9.00
N ARG A 181 9.33 -1.52 -9.26
CA ARG A 181 8.09 -1.24 -8.52
C ARG A 181 7.63 -2.41 -7.65
N THR A 182 8.21 -3.59 -7.83
CA THR A 182 8.00 -4.77 -6.98
C THR A 182 8.88 -4.66 -5.74
N ILE A 183 8.27 -4.38 -4.58
CA ILE A 183 9.01 -4.04 -3.35
C ILE A 183 9.17 -5.20 -2.37
N VAL A 184 8.50 -6.32 -2.60
CA VAL A 184 8.55 -7.50 -1.71
C VAL A 184 9.94 -8.07 -1.49
N ASN A 185 10.87 -7.83 -2.43
CA ASN A 185 12.27 -8.27 -2.32
C ASN A 185 13.15 -7.28 -1.55
N ASN A 186 12.64 -6.09 -1.23
CA ASN A 186 13.43 -5.00 -0.66
C ASN A 186 13.40 -4.98 0.87
N TYR A 187 12.44 -5.67 1.50
CA TYR A 187 12.31 -5.68 2.96
C TYR A 187 13.56 -6.17 3.72
N PRO A 188 14.28 -7.24 3.30
CA PRO A 188 15.53 -7.63 3.98
C PRO A 188 16.57 -6.50 4.05
N LEU A 189 16.69 -5.70 2.98
CA LEU A 189 17.63 -4.58 2.92
C LEU A 189 17.22 -3.45 3.90
N ILE A 190 15.92 -3.26 4.13
CA ILE A 190 15.43 -2.29 5.09
C ILE A 190 15.82 -2.72 6.50
N GLY A 191 15.58 -3.97 6.88
CA GLY A 191 15.97 -4.50 8.20
C GLY A 191 17.48 -4.39 8.45
N GLN A 192 18.30 -4.61 7.43
CA GLN A 192 19.76 -4.45 7.53
C GLN A 192 20.21 -3.00 7.71
N LYS A 193 19.61 -2.06 6.98
CA LYS A 193 20.06 -0.65 6.94
C LYS A 193 19.38 0.23 7.98
N LEU A 194 18.21 -0.14 8.44
CA LEU A 194 17.34 0.62 9.33
C LEU A 194 16.72 -0.30 10.40
N PRO A 195 17.54 -1.02 11.21
CA PRO A 195 17.05 -2.01 12.18
C PRO A 195 16.15 -1.41 13.27
N ASP A 196 16.26 -0.10 13.52
CA ASP A 196 15.46 0.61 14.52
C ASP A 196 14.17 1.23 13.95
N LEU A 197 13.93 1.11 12.64
CA LEU A 197 12.73 1.66 11.99
C LEU A 197 11.47 1.04 12.57
N LYS A 198 10.47 1.88 12.81
CA LYS A 198 9.14 1.47 13.30
C LYS A 198 8.13 1.62 12.18
N VAL A 199 7.25 0.63 12.00
CA VAL A 199 6.33 0.58 10.87
C VAL A 199 4.89 0.57 11.36
N MET A 200 4.04 1.35 10.71
CA MET A 200 2.59 1.24 10.84
C MET A 200 1.97 1.08 9.46
N LEU A 201 1.14 0.05 9.29
CA LEU A 201 0.38 -0.21 8.09
C LEU A 201 -1.07 0.16 8.33
N VAL A 202 -1.53 1.21 7.65
CA VAL A 202 -2.88 1.77 7.80
C VAL A 202 -3.75 1.29 6.65
N PHE A 203 -4.94 0.76 6.97
CA PHE A 203 -5.87 0.26 5.95
C PHE A 203 -7.31 0.22 6.46
N ALA A 204 -8.23 0.53 5.56
CA ALA A 204 -9.67 0.44 5.81
C ALA A 204 -10.16 -1.00 5.76
N ALA A 205 -11.33 -1.26 6.32
CA ALA A 205 -12.05 -2.51 6.08
C ALA A 205 -12.28 -2.72 4.57
N ASP A 206 -12.74 -1.68 3.89
CA ASP A 206 -12.89 -1.64 2.43
C ASP A 206 -11.84 -0.69 1.85
N ASP A 207 -10.78 -1.22 1.22
CA ASP A 207 -9.64 -0.41 0.78
C ASP A 207 -10.02 0.59 -0.31
N HIS A 208 -9.15 1.57 -0.57
CA HIS A 208 -9.40 2.63 -1.54
C HIS A 208 -9.67 2.07 -2.96
N VAL A 209 -9.01 0.99 -3.36
CA VAL A 209 -9.16 0.42 -4.72
C VAL A 209 -9.19 -1.11 -4.79
N GLN A 210 -8.67 -1.84 -3.80
CA GLN A 210 -8.59 -3.31 -3.82
C GLN A 210 -9.70 -3.94 -3.00
N SER A 211 -10.35 -4.97 -3.51
CA SER A 211 -11.49 -5.64 -2.84
C SER A 211 -11.20 -7.05 -2.34
N ALA A 212 -9.99 -7.59 -2.60
CA ALA A 212 -9.62 -8.93 -2.14
C ALA A 212 -9.72 -9.05 -0.62
N LEU A 213 -10.40 -10.10 -0.16
CA LEU A 213 -10.80 -10.27 1.25
C LEU A 213 -9.60 -10.39 2.19
N ASP A 214 -8.54 -11.05 1.71
CA ASP A 214 -7.29 -11.31 2.41
C ASP A 214 -6.30 -10.14 2.42
N LYS A 215 -6.63 -9.04 1.75
CA LYS A 215 -5.81 -7.82 1.67
C LYS A 215 -4.33 -8.11 1.38
N PRO A 216 -4.01 -8.77 0.25
CA PRO A 216 -2.67 -9.31 0.00
C PRO A 216 -1.56 -8.27 0.07
N HIS A 217 -1.84 -7.00 -0.29
CA HIS A 217 -0.86 -5.91 -0.17
C HIS A 217 -0.52 -5.56 1.29
N ILE A 218 -1.47 -5.67 2.23
CA ILE A 218 -1.22 -5.48 3.66
C ILE A 218 -0.50 -6.71 4.22
N HIS A 219 -0.92 -7.92 3.84
CA HIS A 219 -0.29 -9.17 4.23
C HIS A 219 1.19 -9.21 3.81
N GLN A 220 1.49 -8.96 2.53
CA GLN A 220 2.88 -8.90 2.03
C GLN A 220 3.70 -7.80 2.69
N ALA A 221 3.09 -6.64 2.98
CA ALA A 221 3.79 -5.57 3.68
C ALA A 221 4.09 -5.94 5.14
N TYR A 222 3.15 -6.59 5.84
CA TYR A 222 3.35 -7.03 7.21
C TYR A 222 4.43 -8.11 7.29
N ASP A 223 4.33 -9.15 6.46
CA ASP A 223 5.36 -10.20 6.34
C ASP A 223 6.74 -9.63 6.00
N GLY A 224 6.76 -8.64 5.11
CA GLY A 224 7.96 -7.94 4.71
C GLY A 224 8.61 -7.20 5.87
N PHE A 225 7.90 -6.24 6.46
CA PHE A 225 8.45 -5.39 7.50
C PHE A 225 8.66 -6.13 8.83
N HIS A 226 7.71 -6.98 9.24
CA HIS A 226 7.76 -7.65 10.52
C HIS A 226 8.59 -8.93 10.46
N HIS A 227 8.15 -9.93 9.67
CA HIS A 227 8.76 -11.26 9.69
C HIS A 227 10.11 -11.32 8.97
N THR A 228 10.25 -10.59 7.87
CA THR A 228 11.48 -10.61 7.06
C THR A 228 12.51 -9.59 7.54
N ALA A 229 12.09 -8.34 7.82
CA ALA A 229 12.99 -7.28 8.24
C ALA A 229 13.19 -7.20 9.77
N GLY A 230 12.37 -7.90 10.57
CA GLY A 230 12.48 -7.93 12.03
C GLY A 230 12.06 -6.63 12.70
N LEU A 231 11.26 -5.79 12.04
CA LEU A 231 10.88 -4.48 12.54
C LEU A 231 9.61 -4.54 13.38
N TRP A 232 9.53 -3.64 14.36
CA TRP A 232 8.28 -3.37 15.07
C TRP A 232 7.24 -2.88 14.05
N THR A 233 6.11 -3.57 13.98
CA THR A 233 5.09 -3.31 12.97
C THR A 233 3.70 -3.33 13.61
N ARG A 234 2.87 -2.33 13.31
CA ARG A 234 1.49 -2.25 13.78
C ARG A 234 0.49 -2.13 12.63
N LEU A 235 -0.64 -2.82 12.75
CA LEU A 235 -1.78 -2.72 11.84
C LEU A 235 -2.78 -1.68 12.39
N ASN A 236 -2.89 -0.53 11.72
CA ASN A 236 -3.70 0.64 12.11
C ASN A 236 -3.27 1.31 13.45
N PRO A 237 -3.68 2.57 13.69
CA PRO A 237 -3.34 3.28 14.92
C PRO A 237 -4.00 2.66 16.16
N ASP A 238 -3.47 2.98 17.33
CA ASP A 238 -4.09 2.70 18.61
C ASP A 238 -5.43 3.41 18.75
N LEU A 239 -6.40 2.68 19.31
CA LEU A 239 -7.76 3.14 19.49
C LEU A 239 -7.80 4.45 20.32
N VAL A 240 -6.86 4.65 21.24
CA VAL A 240 -6.79 5.91 22.01
C VAL A 240 -6.47 7.12 21.13
N TYR A 241 -5.62 6.95 20.11
CA TYR A 241 -5.31 7.99 19.13
C TYR A 241 -6.49 8.20 18.18
N ILE A 242 -7.13 7.14 17.70
CA ILE A 242 -8.35 7.27 16.89
C ILE A 242 -9.42 8.07 17.64
N HIS A 243 -9.67 7.75 18.91
CA HIS A 243 -10.64 8.46 19.73
C HIS A 243 -10.29 9.93 19.97
N ALA A 244 -9.01 10.31 20.00
CA ALA A 244 -8.60 11.70 20.16
C ALA A 244 -8.96 12.54 18.92
N PHE A 245 -8.86 11.97 17.71
CA PHE A 245 -9.14 12.67 16.46
C PHE A 245 -10.61 12.60 16.02
N VAL A 246 -11.27 11.46 16.23
CA VAL A 246 -12.64 11.21 15.75
C VAL A 246 -13.69 11.43 16.85
N GLY A 247 -13.26 11.40 18.11
CA GLY A 247 -14.12 11.46 19.29
C GLY A 247 -14.75 10.10 19.64
N LYS A 248 -14.85 9.78 20.93
CA LYS A 248 -15.43 8.50 21.45
C LYS A 248 -16.89 8.24 21.07
N LYS A 249 -17.58 9.21 20.49
CA LYS A 249 -19.02 9.16 20.16
C LYS A 249 -19.30 8.98 18.67
N SER A 250 -18.28 8.76 17.83
CA SER A 250 -18.45 8.75 16.38
C SER A 250 -19.33 7.61 15.86
N GLY A 251 -19.67 6.62 16.69
CA GLY A 251 -20.53 5.49 16.29
C GLY A 251 -19.85 4.52 15.31
N GLU A 252 -18.62 4.81 14.91
CA GLU A 252 -17.79 3.97 14.05
C GLU A 252 -17.06 2.93 14.90
N ALA A 253 -17.12 1.67 14.45
CA ALA A 253 -16.40 0.58 15.10
C ALA A 253 -14.93 0.62 14.65
N PHE A 254 -14.03 0.85 15.60
CA PHE A 254 -12.59 0.78 15.38
C PHE A 254 -12.01 -0.38 16.16
N THR A 255 -11.10 -1.12 15.53
CA THR A 255 -10.35 -2.18 16.17
C THR A 255 -9.14 -1.62 16.91
N ASN A 256 -8.80 -2.27 18.02
CA ASN A 256 -7.57 -1.98 18.75
C ASN A 256 -6.59 -3.15 18.56
N ASN A 257 -5.92 -3.16 17.42
CA ASN A 257 -4.99 -4.22 17.05
C ASN A 257 -3.68 -4.06 17.83
N SER A 258 -3.27 -5.03 18.63
CA SER A 258 -1.95 -4.98 19.28
C SER A 258 -0.81 -4.84 18.27
N ALA A 259 0.24 -4.08 18.62
CA ALA A 259 1.46 -4.06 17.80
C ALA A 259 2.10 -5.45 17.71
N ASN A 260 2.74 -5.74 16.58
CA ASN A 260 3.36 -7.04 16.26
C ASN A 260 2.39 -8.22 16.28
N VAL A 261 1.09 -7.96 16.08
CA VAL A 261 0.07 -8.99 15.94
C VAL A 261 -0.64 -8.82 14.60
N GLU A 262 -0.89 -9.96 13.94
CA GLU A 262 -1.60 -10.08 12.67
C GLU A 262 -2.86 -10.96 12.82
N PRO A 263 -3.76 -10.98 11.83
CA PRO A 263 -4.87 -11.92 11.81
C PRO A 263 -4.37 -13.38 11.83
N ASN A 264 -4.99 -14.23 12.65
CA ASN A 264 -4.76 -15.68 12.58
C ASN A 264 -5.23 -16.29 11.24
N ASP A 265 -6.18 -15.62 10.59
CA ASP A 265 -6.69 -15.95 9.27
C ASP A 265 -6.88 -14.65 8.50
N TRP A 266 -6.03 -14.44 7.50
CA TRP A 266 -6.04 -13.24 6.68
C TRP A 266 -7.32 -13.08 5.88
N MET A 267 -8.12 -14.14 5.65
CA MET A 267 -9.46 -13.99 5.06
C MET A 267 -10.40 -13.10 5.89
N ASN A 268 -10.08 -12.87 7.18
CA ASN A 268 -10.79 -11.96 8.07
C ASN A 268 -10.08 -10.60 8.24
N ALA A 269 -9.09 -10.27 7.39
CA ALA A 269 -8.32 -9.03 7.50
C ALA A 269 -9.20 -7.77 7.38
N ARG A 270 -10.37 -7.87 6.74
CA ARG A 270 -11.38 -6.81 6.76
C ARG A 270 -11.75 -6.34 8.17
N ASP A 271 -11.83 -7.25 9.15
CA ASP A 271 -12.18 -6.92 10.52
C ASP A 271 -11.06 -6.17 11.25
N TRP A 272 -9.82 -6.22 10.74
CA TRP A 272 -8.68 -5.50 11.30
C TRP A 272 -8.54 -4.07 10.75
N GLY A 273 -9.24 -3.76 9.66
CA GLY A 273 -9.28 -2.45 9.04
C GLY A 273 -10.23 -1.49 9.76
N TYR A 274 -9.95 -0.19 9.71
CA TYR A 274 -10.89 0.80 10.24
C TYR A 274 -12.17 0.85 9.39
N GLN A 275 -13.33 0.95 10.04
CA GLN A 275 -14.60 1.14 9.34
C GLN A 275 -14.75 2.61 8.95
N GLY A 276 -15.17 2.88 7.72
CA GLY A 276 -15.32 4.25 7.24
C GLY A 276 -15.74 4.33 5.78
N LYS A 277 -16.47 5.39 5.42
CA LYS A 277 -16.84 5.63 4.02
C LYS A 277 -15.60 6.09 3.23
N PHE A 278 -15.37 5.47 2.07
CA PHE A 278 -14.34 5.93 1.14
C PHE A 278 -14.49 7.43 0.83
N GLY A 279 -13.37 8.17 0.89
CA GLY A 279 -13.34 9.61 0.63
C GLY A 279 -13.85 10.49 1.78
N SER A 280 -14.31 9.92 2.89
CA SER A 280 -14.67 10.68 4.10
C SER A 280 -13.44 11.37 4.73
N SER A 281 -13.69 12.42 5.52
CA SER A 281 -12.65 13.06 6.34
C SER A 281 -12.01 12.08 7.32
N LEU A 282 -12.78 11.12 7.83
CA LEU A 282 -12.27 10.03 8.64
C LEU A 282 -11.13 9.30 7.91
N SER A 283 -11.44 8.75 6.74
CA SER A 283 -10.50 7.92 5.97
C SER A 283 -9.33 8.73 5.41
N THR A 284 -9.57 9.97 4.96
CA THR A 284 -8.57 10.76 4.23
C THR A 284 -7.69 11.63 5.12
N GLN A 285 -8.14 11.94 6.34
CA GLN A 285 -7.46 12.88 7.24
C GLN A 285 -7.32 12.34 8.66
N MET A 286 -8.41 11.97 9.33
CA MET A 286 -8.38 11.69 10.77
C MET A 286 -7.58 10.43 11.12
N VAL A 287 -7.79 9.32 10.42
CA VAL A 287 -7.02 8.09 10.66
C VAL A 287 -5.53 8.26 10.31
N PRO A 288 -5.16 8.86 9.15
CA PRO A 288 -3.77 9.20 8.88
C PRO A 288 -3.12 10.11 9.93
N LEU A 289 -3.83 11.12 10.42
CA LEU A 289 -3.32 12.00 11.47
C LEU A 289 -3.14 11.25 12.80
N ALA A 290 -4.08 10.41 13.19
CA ALA A 290 -3.95 9.54 14.37
C ALA A 290 -2.72 8.63 14.26
N ALA A 291 -2.50 8.03 13.08
CA ALA A 291 -1.32 7.20 12.81
C ALA A 291 -0.01 7.97 12.99
N LEU A 292 0.07 9.17 12.42
CA LEU A 292 1.27 9.99 12.50
C LEU A 292 1.52 10.50 13.91
N SER A 293 0.48 10.98 14.59
CA SER A 293 0.52 11.41 15.98
C SER A 293 1.00 10.31 16.91
N GLU A 294 0.49 9.09 16.76
CA GLU A 294 0.95 7.95 17.55
C GLU A 294 2.44 7.67 17.33
N MET A 295 2.88 7.57 16.07
CA MET A 295 4.28 7.25 15.78
C MET A 295 5.23 8.36 16.25
N MET A 296 4.85 9.63 16.08
CA MET A 296 5.61 10.78 16.58
C MET A 296 5.75 10.73 18.11
N ASP A 297 4.65 10.50 18.82
CA ASP A 297 4.68 10.46 20.29
C ASP A 297 5.46 9.26 20.82
N ARG A 298 5.27 8.07 20.24
CA ARG A 298 6.00 6.87 20.67
C ARG A 298 7.50 7.06 20.52
N ILE A 299 7.96 7.76 19.48
CA ILE A 299 9.37 8.14 19.33
C ILE A 299 9.80 9.16 20.37
N GLN A 300 9.01 10.22 20.57
CA GLN A 300 9.35 11.29 21.50
C GLN A 300 9.50 10.80 22.94
N PHE A 301 8.68 9.83 23.34
CA PHE A 301 8.58 9.34 24.72
C PHE A 301 9.09 7.90 24.92
N ASP A 302 9.68 7.31 23.88
CA ASP A 302 10.19 5.93 23.86
C ASP A 302 9.20 4.89 24.43
N ASN A 303 7.95 4.94 23.95
CA ASN A 303 6.87 4.08 24.45
C ASN A 303 6.38 3.09 23.39
N TRP A 304 6.98 1.90 23.37
CA TRP A 304 6.72 0.85 22.38
C TRP A 304 5.81 -0.28 22.87
N LYS A 305 4.99 -0.03 23.90
CA LYS A 305 3.98 -0.98 24.37
C LYS A 305 3.03 -1.38 23.24
N ASP A 306 2.56 -2.63 23.28
CA ASP A 306 1.69 -3.20 22.24
C ASP A 306 0.43 -2.37 22.03
N ASN A 307 -0.23 -1.93 23.11
CA ASN A 307 -1.30 -0.95 23.10
C ASN A 307 -1.08 0.09 24.21
N LEU A 308 -1.64 1.27 24.03
CA LEU A 308 -1.56 2.41 24.93
C LEU A 308 -2.89 2.59 25.68
N ASP A 309 -2.80 2.96 26.96
CA ASP A 309 -3.97 3.21 27.80
C ASP A 309 -4.58 4.60 27.53
N THR A 310 -3.75 5.54 27.09
CA THR A 310 -4.11 6.94 26.76
C THR A 310 -3.24 7.44 25.61
N VAL A 311 -3.65 8.54 24.97
CA VAL A 311 -2.71 9.33 24.17
C VAL A 311 -1.54 9.77 25.06
N ILE A 312 -0.33 9.79 24.50
CA ILE A 312 0.89 10.14 25.24
C ILE A 312 0.98 11.66 25.39
N TYR A 313 0.59 12.40 24.35
CA TYR A 313 0.49 13.86 24.35
C TYR A 313 -0.96 14.28 24.08
N ASP A 314 -1.49 15.22 24.88
CA ASP A 314 -2.83 15.75 24.67
C ASP A 314 -2.84 16.69 23.46
N TYR A 315 -3.49 16.24 22.38
CA TYR A 315 -3.82 17.07 21.24
C TYR A 315 -5.06 17.88 21.61
N ILE A 316 -4.89 19.13 22.01
CA ILE A 316 -6.01 20.07 22.12
C ILE A 316 -6.33 20.50 20.68
N PRO A 317 -7.48 20.10 20.10
CA PRO A 317 -7.87 20.51 18.75
C PRO A 317 -8.16 22.00 18.63
#